data_AF-A0A1H0JMD9-F1
#
_entry.id   AF-A0A1H0JMD9-F1
#
_cell.length_a   1.000
_cell.length_b   1.000
_cell.length_c   1.000
_cell.angle_alpha   90.00
_cell.angle_beta   90.00
_cell.angle_gamma   90.00
#
_symmetry.space_group_name_H-M   'P 1'
#
loop_
_entity.id
_entity.type
_entity.pdbx_description
1 polymer ?
#
loop_
_entity_poly.entity_id
_entity_poly.type
_entity_poly.pdbx_seq_one_letter_code
_entity_poly.pdbx_strand_id
1 'polypeptide(L)'
;MGYRQLTQAQRYQIFAYLETGISQRQIAKAIGVHSSTISREIKRNGLKTGYAPEQAQSRSDQRRRSAWKVTKRLPSLMRWVIDQLMDEWSPQQISGFMANANGVCVSHQWIYALVWDDKKRGGELWKQLRLPRQRRYQRRLAKHAGLGKIPHRVGIEQRPDDVEERRHIGHWEGDTVLKGHKESGLVTLVERRSGYLLAARLPTITATGTAKAMTRLLEPRRGAVQTITLDNGSEFAEHRQVAKAVSAKT
;
A
#
# COMPACT_ATOMS: atom_id res chain seq x y z
N MET A 1 14.20 -9.25 -31.48
CA MET A 1 12.75 -8.97 -31.50
C MET A 1 12.00 -10.12 -30.85
N GLY A 2 11.16 -9.85 -29.85
CA GLY A 2 10.35 -10.89 -29.20
C GLY A 2 9.25 -11.42 -30.14
N TYR A 3 8.90 -12.69 -29.98
CA TYR A 3 7.81 -13.32 -30.72
C TYR A 3 6.47 -12.62 -30.42
N ARG A 4 5.83 -12.03 -31.44
CA ARG A 4 4.51 -11.40 -31.35
C ARG A 4 3.49 -12.26 -32.11
N GLN A 5 2.40 -12.64 -31.44
CA GLN A 5 1.29 -13.31 -32.10
C GLN A 5 0.44 -12.32 -32.89
N LEU A 6 -0.18 -12.79 -33.98
CA LEU A 6 -1.13 -11.99 -34.77
C LEU A 6 -2.32 -11.56 -33.91
N THR A 7 -2.65 -10.27 -34.01
CA THR A 7 -3.85 -9.69 -33.39
C THR A 7 -5.11 -10.06 -34.18
N GLN A 8 -6.27 -9.89 -33.56
CA GLN A 8 -7.55 -10.09 -34.24
C GLN A 8 -7.70 -9.17 -35.46
N ALA A 9 -7.31 -7.90 -35.32
CA ALA A 9 -7.32 -6.94 -36.43
C ALA A 9 -6.44 -7.40 -37.61
N GLN A 10 -5.24 -7.91 -37.32
CA GLN A 10 -4.38 -8.47 -38.37
C GLN A 10 -5.00 -9.70 -39.04
N ARG A 11 -5.78 -10.52 -38.32
CA ARG A 11 -6.51 -11.64 -38.92
C ARG A 11 -7.61 -11.17 -39.86
N TYR A 12 -8.33 -10.10 -39.54
CA TYR A 12 -9.29 -9.49 -40.46
C TYR A 12 -8.61 -8.91 -41.70
N GLN A 13 -7.43 -8.30 -41.56
CA GLN A 13 -6.64 -7.84 -42.71
C GLN A 13 -6.19 -9.00 -43.61
N ILE A 14 -5.74 -10.12 -43.01
CA ILE A 14 -5.39 -11.34 -43.77
C ILE A 14 -6.60 -11.82 -44.57
N PHE A 15 -7.79 -11.88 -43.96
CA PHE A 15 -9.01 -12.27 -44.64
C PHE A 15 -9.32 -11.36 -45.83
N ALA A 16 -9.36 -10.04 -45.62
CA ALA A 16 -9.63 -9.07 -46.68
C ALA A 16 -8.65 -9.18 -47.86
N TYR A 17 -7.36 -9.36 -47.59
CA TYR A 17 -6.37 -9.50 -48.66
C TYR A 17 -6.46 -10.84 -49.40
N LEU A 18 -6.87 -11.92 -48.74
CA LEU A 18 -7.10 -13.21 -49.40
C LEU A 18 -8.28 -13.13 -50.37
N GLU A 19 -9.36 -12.43 -50.01
CA GLU A 19 -10.52 -12.21 -50.90
C GLU A 19 -10.13 -11.40 -52.15
N THR A 20 -9.15 -10.50 -52.03
CA THR A 20 -8.62 -9.74 -53.19
C THR A 20 -7.59 -10.50 -54.04
N GLY A 21 -7.33 -11.78 -53.75
CA GLY A 21 -6.39 -12.61 -54.53
C GLY A 21 -4.90 -12.27 -54.35
N ILE A 22 -4.54 -11.51 -53.30
CA ILE A 22 -3.16 -11.09 -53.04
C ILE A 22 -2.33 -12.28 -52.51
N SER A 23 -1.08 -12.39 -52.96
CA SER A 23 -0.19 -13.49 -52.52
C SER A 23 0.21 -13.37 -51.04
N GLN A 24 0.43 -14.51 -50.37
CA GLN A 24 0.82 -14.53 -48.94
C GLN A 24 2.08 -13.68 -48.63
N ARG A 25 3.00 -13.54 -49.60
CA ARG A 25 4.21 -12.69 -49.45
C ARG A 25 3.85 -11.20 -49.42
N GLN A 26 2.93 -10.76 -50.27
CA GLN A 26 2.44 -9.39 -50.30
C GLN A 26 1.61 -9.07 -49.05
N ILE A 27 0.75 -10.00 -48.61
CA ILE A 27 0.01 -9.89 -47.33
C ILE A 27 0.98 -9.67 -46.17
N ALA A 28 2.05 -10.48 -46.10
CA ALA A 28 3.04 -10.37 -45.05
C ALA A 28 3.74 -9.00 -45.04
N LYS A 29 4.10 -8.48 -46.23
CA LYS A 29 4.68 -7.13 -46.38
C LYS A 29 3.70 -6.04 -45.95
N ALA A 30 2.42 -6.15 -46.33
CA ALA A 30 1.39 -5.16 -45.97
C ALA A 30 1.09 -5.12 -44.47
N ILE A 31 1.13 -6.27 -43.79
CA ILE A 31 0.86 -6.39 -42.34
C ILE A 31 2.13 -6.14 -41.49
N GLY A 32 3.31 -6.15 -42.11
CA GLY A 32 4.59 -5.97 -41.42
C GLY A 32 5.03 -7.22 -40.65
N VAL A 33 4.76 -8.43 -41.18
CA VAL A 33 5.16 -9.71 -40.59
C VAL A 33 5.94 -10.56 -41.59
N HIS A 34 6.64 -11.59 -41.10
CA HIS A 34 7.33 -12.52 -41.99
C HIS A 34 6.33 -13.38 -42.79
N SER A 35 6.65 -13.72 -44.04
CA SER A 35 5.80 -14.57 -44.92
C SER A 35 5.45 -15.92 -44.28
N SER A 36 6.38 -16.51 -43.54
CA SER A 36 6.15 -17.75 -42.79
C SER A 36 5.08 -17.62 -41.70
N THR A 37 4.85 -16.41 -41.16
CA THR A 37 3.82 -16.17 -40.15
C THR A 37 2.44 -16.29 -40.78
N ILE A 38 2.23 -15.69 -41.96
CA ILE A 38 0.99 -15.80 -42.73
C ILE A 38 0.74 -17.25 -43.14
N SER A 39 1.75 -17.92 -43.70
CA SER A 39 1.64 -19.33 -44.09
C SER A 39 1.26 -20.24 -42.92
N ARG A 40 1.92 -20.09 -41.76
CA ARG A 40 1.59 -20.87 -40.55
C ARG A 40 0.20 -20.53 -40.00
N GLU A 41 -0.21 -19.27 -40.02
CA GLU A 41 -1.54 -18.86 -39.59
C GLU A 41 -2.63 -19.51 -40.45
N ILE A 42 -2.53 -19.39 -41.77
CA ILE A 42 -3.50 -20.00 -42.70
C ILE A 42 -3.50 -21.51 -42.56
N LYS A 43 -2.33 -22.17 -42.50
CA LYS A 43 -2.23 -23.62 -42.33
C LYS A 43 -2.85 -24.11 -41.01
N ARG A 44 -2.66 -23.36 -39.92
CA ARG A 44 -3.06 -23.77 -38.58
C ARG A 44 -4.49 -23.39 -38.21
N ASN A 45 -5.03 -22.35 -38.83
CA ASN A 45 -6.34 -21.77 -38.49
C ASN A 45 -7.34 -21.73 -39.65
N GLY A 46 -6.91 -22.03 -40.88
CA GLY A 46 -7.78 -22.11 -42.04
C GLY A 46 -8.84 -23.21 -41.93
N LEU A 47 -9.87 -23.06 -42.76
CA LEU A 47 -10.94 -24.03 -42.99
C LEU A 47 -10.82 -24.56 -44.42
N LYS A 48 -11.52 -25.65 -44.72
CA LYS A 48 -11.61 -26.16 -46.11
C LYS A 48 -12.28 -25.16 -47.06
N THR A 49 -13.18 -24.33 -46.52
CA THR A 49 -13.96 -23.33 -47.27
C THR A 49 -13.30 -21.96 -47.35
N GLY A 50 -12.13 -21.76 -46.71
CA GLY A 50 -11.45 -20.45 -46.69
C GLY A 50 -10.89 -20.09 -45.31
N TYR A 51 -10.60 -18.81 -45.10
CA TYR A 51 -10.03 -18.31 -43.87
C TYR A 51 -11.05 -17.46 -43.09
N ALA A 52 -11.47 -17.91 -41.90
CA ALA A 52 -12.42 -17.17 -41.07
C ALA A 52 -11.71 -16.52 -39.87
N PRO A 53 -11.63 -15.18 -39.79
CA PRO A 53 -10.82 -14.48 -38.79
C PRO A 53 -11.30 -14.70 -37.35
N GLU A 54 -12.61 -14.76 -37.11
CA GLU A 54 -13.20 -14.99 -35.78
C GLU A 54 -12.89 -16.39 -35.26
N GLN A 55 -13.02 -17.41 -36.11
CA GLN A 55 -12.69 -18.79 -35.74
C GLN A 55 -11.17 -18.94 -35.52
N ALA A 56 -10.36 -18.28 -36.35
CA ALA A 56 -8.91 -18.27 -36.19
C ALA A 56 -8.48 -17.65 -34.85
N GLN A 57 -9.12 -16.55 -34.45
CA GLN A 57 -8.94 -15.93 -33.14
C GLN A 57 -9.36 -16.87 -32.01
N SER A 58 -10.58 -17.42 -32.07
CA SER A 58 -11.11 -18.34 -31.07
C SER A 58 -10.22 -19.57 -30.86
N ARG A 59 -9.76 -20.21 -31.96
CA ARG A 59 -8.82 -21.35 -31.91
C ARG A 59 -7.46 -20.95 -31.33
N SER A 60 -6.97 -19.76 -31.65
CA SER A 60 -5.71 -19.23 -31.08
C SER A 60 -5.83 -19.02 -29.58
N ASP A 61 -6.94 -18.45 -29.12
CA ASP A 61 -7.21 -18.21 -27.69
C ASP A 61 -7.45 -19.51 -26.93
N GLN A 62 -8.19 -20.45 -27.50
CA GLN A 62 -8.39 -21.77 -26.91
C GLN A 62 -7.06 -22.48 -26.70
N ARG A 63 -6.18 -22.53 -27.72
CA ARG A 63 -4.84 -23.13 -27.57
C ARG A 63 -4.00 -22.41 -26.53
N ARG A 64 -4.11 -21.09 -26.39
CA ARG A 64 -3.41 -20.35 -25.34
C ARG A 64 -3.93 -20.70 -23.94
N ARG A 65 -5.25 -20.88 -23.81
CA ARG A 65 -5.91 -21.26 -22.54
C ARG A 65 -5.60 -22.70 -22.16
N SER A 66 -5.57 -23.62 -23.13
CA SER A 66 -5.33 -25.05 -22.93
C SER A 66 -3.87 -25.47 -23.05
N ALA A 67 -2.97 -24.57 -23.43
CA ALA A 67 -1.54 -24.84 -23.46
C ALA A 67 -1.09 -25.38 -22.10
N TRP A 68 -0.53 -26.59 -22.11
CA TRP A 68 0.01 -27.21 -20.91
C TRP A 68 1.07 -26.28 -20.32
N LYS A 69 0.75 -25.63 -19.22
CA LYS A 69 1.73 -24.95 -18.39
C LYS A 69 2.29 -25.99 -17.45
N VAL A 70 3.60 -26.26 -17.51
CA VAL A 70 4.26 -27.12 -16.52
C VAL A 70 4.10 -26.42 -15.17
N THR A 71 3.08 -26.81 -14.42
CA THR A 71 2.86 -26.30 -13.07
C THR A 71 3.84 -27.00 -12.16
N LYS A 72 4.75 -26.24 -11.53
CA LYS A 72 5.63 -26.73 -10.44
C LYS A 72 4.84 -26.99 -9.14
N ARG A 73 3.59 -27.47 -9.26
CA ARG A 73 2.65 -27.76 -8.18
C ARG A 73 2.59 -29.27 -7.97
N LEU A 74 3.70 -29.80 -7.47
CA LEU A 74 3.77 -31.19 -7.03
C LEU A 74 2.77 -31.40 -5.89
N PRO A 75 1.90 -32.42 -5.94
CA PRO A 75 0.90 -32.65 -4.90
C PRO A 75 1.51 -32.82 -3.51
N SER A 76 2.66 -33.49 -3.41
CA SER A 76 3.40 -33.66 -2.15
C SER A 76 3.87 -32.33 -1.56
N LEU A 77 4.42 -31.44 -2.40
CA LEU A 77 4.87 -30.12 -2.00
C LEU A 77 3.70 -29.24 -1.55
N MET A 78 2.60 -29.26 -2.29
CA MET A 78 1.40 -28.52 -1.93
C MET A 78 0.84 -28.96 -0.57
N ARG A 79 0.78 -30.28 -0.33
CA ARG A 79 0.30 -30.83 0.94
C ARG A 79 1.16 -30.34 2.10
N TRP A 80 2.48 -30.47 2.00
CA TRP A 80 3.39 -29.98 3.04
C TRP A 80 3.24 -28.47 3.30
N VAL A 81 3.16 -27.65 2.25
CA VAL A 81 2.93 -26.20 2.40
C VAL A 81 1.60 -25.90 3.10
N ILE A 82 0.54 -26.66 2.78
CA ILE A 82 -0.77 -26.51 3.44
C ILE A 82 -0.67 -26.89 4.91
N ASP A 83 -0.02 -28.01 5.24
CA ASP A 83 0.16 -28.46 6.63
C ASP A 83 0.89 -27.38 7.45
N GLN A 84 1.97 -26.80 6.91
CA GLN A 84 2.69 -25.72 7.59
C GLN A 84 1.85 -24.44 7.75
N LEU A 85 1.01 -24.11 6.77
CA LEU A 85 0.06 -22.99 6.89
C LEU A 85 -0.97 -23.26 7.99
N MET A 86 -1.40 -24.51 8.18
CA MET A 86 -2.31 -24.92 9.26
C MET A 86 -1.63 -24.84 10.63
N ASP A 87 -0.31 -25.06 10.70
CA ASP A 87 0.53 -24.84 11.88
C ASP A 87 0.86 -23.35 12.13
N GLU A 88 0.14 -22.43 11.49
CA GLU A 88 0.30 -20.97 11.57
C GLU A 88 1.64 -20.41 11.07
N TRP A 89 2.40 -21.17 10.27
CA TRP A 89 3.62 -20.63 9.65
C TRP A 89 3.28 -19.56 8.61
N SER A 90 4.03 -18.46 8.62
CA SER A 90 3.89 -17.45 7.56
C SER A 90 4.47 -17.96 6.23
N PRO A 91 3.94 -17.52 5.07
CA PRO A 91 4.51 -17.85 3.75
C PRO A 91 6.02 -17.55 3.65
N GLN A 92 6.50 -16.51 4.34
CA GLN A 92 7.92 -16.16 4.42
C GLN A 92 8.73 -17.18 5.22
N GLN A 93 8.21 -17.65 6.37
CA GLN A 93 8.86 -18.70 7.16
C GLN A 93 8.96 -20.01 6.39
N ILE A 94 7.86 -20.41 5.72
CA ILE A 94 7.83 -21.62 4.88
C ILE A 94 8.87 -21.50 3.75
N SER A 95 8.89 -20.37 3.05
CA SER A 95 9.85 -20.09 1.97
C SER A 95 11.30 -20.14 2.46
N GLY A 96 11.60 -19.53 3.60
CA GLY A 96 12.93 -19.53 4.20
C GLY A 96 13.39 -20.91 4.69
N PHE A 97 12.50 -21.65 5.35
CA PHE A 97 12.80 -23.01 5.80
C PHE A 97 13.12 -23.93 4.63
N MET A 98 12.30 -23.91 3.58
CA MET A 98 12.51 -24.74 2.39
C MET A 98 13.82 -24.42 1.66
N ALA A 99 14.17 -23.13 1.58
CA ALA A 99 15.44 -22.70 0.98
C ALA A 99 16.66 -23.24 1.74
N ASN A 100 16.58 -23.32 3.07
CA ASN A 100 17.68 -23.75 3.92
C ASN A 100 17.76 -25.26 4.14
N ALA A 101 16.62 -25.95 4.24
CA ALA A 101 16.56 -27.36 4.64
C ALA A 101 16.57 -28.36 3.46
N ASN A 102 15.91 -28.01 2.34
CA ASN A 102 15.58 -29.01 1.31
C ASN A 102 16.18 -28.71 -0.08
N GLY A 103 16.89 -27.60 -0.26
CA GLY A 103 17.43 -27.18 -1.55
C GLY A 103 16.37 -26.84 -2.62
N VAL A 104 15.09 -26.97 -2.29
CA VAL A 104 13.95 -26.64 -3.16
C VAL A 104 13.42 -25.28 -2.76
N CYS A 105 13.64 -24.27 -3.60
CA CYS A 105 13.15 -22.92 -3.36
C CYS A 105 11.68 -22.79 -3.76
N VAL A 106 10.79 -22.69 -2.77
CA VAL A 106 9.42 -22.20 -2.98
C VAL A 106 9.37 -20.73 -2.59
N SER A 107 8.96 -19.87 -3.51
CA SER A 107 8.79 -18.45 -3.18
C SER A 107 7.51 -18.23 -2.36
N HIS A 108 7.56 -17.29 -1.41
CA HIS A 108 6.37 -16.86 -0.69
C HIS A 108 5.24 -16.39 -1.64
N GLN A 109 5.57 -15.82 -2.81
CA GLN A 109 4.58 -15.48 -3.85
C GLN A 109 3.87 -16.71 -4.42
N TRP A 110 4.58 -17.82 -4.62
CA TRP A 110 3.98 -19.07 -5.06
C TRP A 110 2.99 -19.60 -4.01
N ILE A 111 3.34 -19.48 -2.72
CA ILE A 111 2.47 -19.86 -1.60
C ILE A 111 1.23 -18.96 -1.57
N TYR A 112 1.39 -17.65 -1.74
CA TYR A 112 0.23 -16.75 -1.86
C TYR A 112 -0.64 -17.11 -3.06
N ALA A 113 -0.07 -17.43 -4.22
CA ALA A 113 -0.83 -17.85 -5.39
C ALA A 113 -1.63 -19.14 -5.11
N LEU A 114 -1.06 -20.08 -4.36
CA LEU A 114 -1.76 -21.29 -3.91
C LEU A 114 -2.96 -20.93 -3.01
N VAL A 115 -2.75 -20.08 -2.01
CA VAL A 115 -3.81 -19.64 -1.09
C VAL A 115 -4.93 -18.89 -1.80
N TRP A 116 -4.59 -18.03 -2.77
CA TRP A 116 -5.60 -17.28 -3.53
C TRP A 116 -6.35 -18.15 -4.53
N ASP A 117 -5.70 -19.16 -5.12
CA ASP A 117 -6.38 -20.12 -5.97
C ASP A 117 -7.34 -21.02 -5.18
N ASP A 118 -6.96 -21.43 -3.96
CA ASP A 118 -7.84 -22.13 -3.02
C ASP A 118 -9.07 -21.29 -2.70
N LYS A 119 -8.88 -20.02 -2.33
CA LYS A 119 -9.98 -19.09 -2.07
C LYS A 119 -10.92 -18.91 -3.28
N LYS A 120 -10.38 -18.79 -4.49
CA LYS A 120 -11.18 -18.68 -5.72
C LYS A 120 -12.04 -19.92 -5.97
N ARG A 121 -11.63 -21.08 -5.46
CA ARG A 121 -12.37 -22.35 -5.53
C ARG A 121 -13.31 -22.58 -4.34
N GLY A 122 -13.45 -21.59 -3.46
CA GLY A 122 -14.30 -21.67 -2.26
C GLY A 122 -13.60 -22.21 -1.01
N GLY A 123 -12.29 -22.43 -1.05
CA GLY A 123 -11.52 -22.89 0.10
C GLY A 123 -11.22 -21.79 1.12
N GLU A 124 -10.74 -22.23 2.29
CA GLU A 124 -10.56 -21.38 3.47
C GLU A 124 -9.10 -21.18 3.90
N LEU A 125 -8.13 -21.63 3.10
CA LEU A 125 -6.70 -21.56 3.47
C LEU A 125 -6.23 -20.13 3.78
N TRP A 126 -6.87 -19.13 3.19
CA TRP A 126 -6.60 -17.72 3.45
C TRP A 126 -6.89 -17.29 4.90
N LYS A 127 -7.72 -18.04 5.64
CA LYS A 127 -7.98 -17.79 7.06
C LYS A 127 -6.80 -18.18 7.95
N GLN A 128 -5.98 -19.13 7.49
CA GLN A 128 -4.78 -19.62 8.18
C GLN A 128 -3.56 -18.72 7.94
N LEU A 129 -3.64 -17.80 6.97
CA LEU A 129 -2.65 -16.74 6.88
C LEU A 129 -2.67 -15.93 8.18
N ARG A 130 -1.48 -15.69 8.72
CA ARG A 130 -1.22 -14.83 9.89
C ARG A 130 -1.58 -13.38 9.56
N LEU A 131 -2.87 -13.11 9.43
CA LEU A 131 -3.40 -11.77 9.38
C LEU A 131 -3.24 -11.19 10.78
N PRO A 132 -2.79 -9.94 10.94
CA PRO A 132 -2.83 -9.23 12.22
C PRO A 132 -4.30 -8.89 12.60
N ARG A 133 -5.21 -9.88 12.58
CA ARG A 133 -6.63 -9.76 12.93
C ARG A 133 -6.78 -9.26 14.36
N GLN A 134 -5.96 -9.76 15.29
CA GLN A 134 -5.90 -9.26 16.65
C GLN A 134 -5.48 -7.78 16.72
N ARG A 135 -4.43 -7.36 16.01
CA ARG A 135 -3.98 -5.95 16.02
C ARG A 135 -5.00 -5.00 15.38
N ARG A 136 -5.67 -5.39 14.30
CA ARG A 136 -6.71 -4.56 13.66
C ARG A 136 -7.97 -4.47 14.53
N TYR A 137 -8.39 -5.59 15.14
CA TYR A 137 -9.53 -5.61 16.05
C TYR A 137 -9.25 -4.81 17.33
N GLN A 138 -8.09 -4.99 17.96
CA GLN A 138 -7.68 -4.21 19.13
C GLN A 138 -7.52 -2.71 18.83
N ARG A 139 -6.94 -2.32 17.68
CA ARG A 139 -6.92 -0.90 17.26
C ARG A 139 -8.33 -0.34 17.05
N ARG A 140 -9.24 -1.13 16.50
CA ARG A 140 -10.65 -0.73 16.30
C ARG A 140 -11.37 -0.55 17.64
N LEU A 141 -11.18 -1.49 18.57
CA LEU A 141 -11.69 -1.40 19.93
C LEU A 141 -11.11 -0.20 20.68
N ALA A 142 -9.80 0.02 20.61
CA ALA A 142 -9.15 1.19 21.21
C ALA A 142 -9.73 2.51 20.67
N LYS A 143 -9.92 2.60 19.34
CA LYS A 143 -10.53 3.76 18.69
C LYS A 143 -12.00 3.96 19.11
N HIS A 144 -12.77 2.89 19.26
CA HIS A 144 -14.15 2.95 19.78
C HIS A 144 -14.21 3.34 21.26
N ALA A 145 -13.29 2.84 22.07
CA ALA A 145 -13.12 3.17 23.48
C ALA A 145 -12.54 4.59 23.71
N GLY A 146 -12.26 5.33 22.63
CA GLY A 146 -11.75 6.70 22.71
C GLY A 146 -10.26 6.82 23.06
N LEU A 147 -9.52 5.71 23.17
CA LEU A 147 -8.07 5.73 23.35
C LEU A 147 -7.40 6.45 22.16
N GLY A 148 -6.65 7.50 22.46
CA GLY A 148 -6.01 8.38 21.48
C GLY A 148 -6.85 9.57 21.01
N LYS A 149 -8.05 9.81 21.58
CA LYS A 149 -8.81 11.05 21.35
C LYS A 149 -8.40 12.12 22.38
N ILE A 150 -7.83 13.23 21.90
CA ILE A 150 -7.60 14.42 22.73
C ILE A 150 -8.95 15.11 23.00
N PRO A 151 -9.36 15.27 24.27
CA PRO A 151 -10.60 15.97 24.61
C PRO A 151 -10.59 17.41 24.09
N HIS A 152 -11.69 17.87 23.51
CA HIS A 152 -11.84 19.25 23.03
C HIS A 152 -10.77 19.71 22.03
N ARG A 153 -10.24 18.79 21.22
CA ARG A 153 -9.32 19.13 20.14
C ARG A 153 -9.93 20.18 19.21
N VAL A 154 -9.12 21.16 18.83
CA VAL A 154 -9.43 22.13 17.79
C VAL A 154 -8.64 21.72 16.55
N GLY A 155 -9.31 21.67 15.39
CA GLY A 155 -8.67 21.27 14.15
C GLY A 155 -7.78 22.37 13.59
N ILE A 156 -6.72 22.00 12.87
CA ILE A 156 -5.79 22.95 12.25
C ILE A 156 -6.50 23.87 11.25
N GLU A 157 -7.60 23.41 10.67
CA GLU A 157 -8.48 24.16 9.77
C GLU A 157 -9.21 25.33 10.44
N GLN A 158 -9.30 25.35 11.78
CA GLN A 158 -9.90 26.45 12.53
C GLN A 158 -8.87 27.51 12.94
N ARG A 159 -7.61 27.33 12.54
CA ARG A 159 -6.53 28.29 12.78
C ARG A 159 -6.82 29.59 12.00
N PRO A 160 -6.72 30.75 12.65
CA PRO A 160 -6.77 32.04 11.96
C PRO A 160 -5.64 32.19 10.92
N ASP A 161 -5.96 32.80 9.77
CA ASP A 161 -5.02 32.93 8.64
C ASP A 161 -3.75 33.74 8.98
N ASP A 162 -3.86 34.68 9.93
CA ASP A 162 -2.75 35.53 10.39
C ASP A 162 -1.58 34.73 11.00
N VAL A 163 -1.86 33.54 11.55
CA VAL A 163 -0.87 32.60 12.10
C VAL A 163 0.01 32.01 11.00
N GLU A 164 -0.55 31.71 9.82
CA GLU A 164 0.21 31.13 8.71
C GLU A 164 1.05 32.17 7.97
N GLU A 165 0.53 33.39 7.86
CA GLU A 165 1.25 34.50 7.25
C GLU A 165 2.41 35.02 8.13
N ARG A 166 2.50 34.57 9.39
CA ARG A 166 3.55 34.92 10.37
C ARG A 166 3.72 36.44 10.53
N ARG A 167 2.61 37.20 10.40
CA ARG A 167 2.65 38.66 10.38
C ARG A 167 2.87 39.28 11.75
N HIS A 168 2.47 38.60 12.84
CA HIS A 168 2.56 39.12 14.20
C HIS A 168 3.32 38.17 15.12
N ILE A 169 3.92 38.73 16.18
CA ILE A 169 4.51 37.95 17.26
C ILE A 169 3.38 37.49 18.19
N GLY A 170 3.51 36.27 18.71
CA GLY A 170 2.59 35.73 19.74
C GLY A 170 1.97 34.38 19.37
N HIS A 171 2.36 33.80 18.23
CA HIS A 171 1.91 32.49 17.80
C HIS A 171 2.99 31.46 18.07
N TRP A 172 2.69 30.50 18.94
CA TRP A 172 3.65 29.51 19.40
C TRP A 172 3.31 28.13 18.86
N GLU A 173 4.32 27.41 18.40
CA GLU A 173 4.22 26.02 17.98
C GLU A 173 4.98 25.14 18.97
N GLY A 174 4.30 24.15 19.53
CA GLY A 174 4.88 23.23 20.49
C GLY A 174 5.10 21.84 19.92
N ASP A 175 6.26 21.28 20.25
CA ASP A 175 6.68 19.92 19.87
C ASP A 175 7.40 19.24 21.04
N THR A 176 7.54 17.92 20.99
CA THR A 176 8.34 17.15 21.95
C THR A 176 9.52 16.42 21.29
N VAL A 177 10.69 16.56 21.91
CA VAL A 177 11.87 15.76 21.56
C VAL A 177 11.96 14.62 22.56
N LEU A 178 11.68 13.41 22.08
CA LEU A 178 11.54 12.22 22.91
C LEU A 178 12.87 11.46 23.03
N LYS A 179 13.17 10.96 24.24
CA LYS A 179 14.27 10.04 24.52
C LYS A 179 13.73 8.65 24.81
N GLY A 180 14.26 7.63 24.12
CA GLY A 180 13.87 6.23 24.30
C GLY A 180 12.42 5.97 23.90
N HIS A 181 11.75 5.04 24.59
CA HIS A 181 10.34 4.67 24.35
C HIS A 181 9.34 5.64 25.03
N LYS A 182 9.50 6.95 24.81
CA LYS A 182 8.72 8.04 25.47
C LYS A 182 8.91 8.13 26.99
N GLU A 183 10.03 7.66 27.52
CA GLU A 183 10.27 7.67 28.98
C GLU A 183 10.55 9.08 29.50
N SER A 184 11.28 9.89 28.73
CA SER A 184 11.65 11.28 29.07
C SER A 184 11.87 12.10 27.79
N GLY A 185 12.04 13.41 27.91
CA GLY A 185 12.29 14.25 26.74
C GLY A 185 12.40 15.73 27.05
N LEU A 186 12.17 16.54 26.02
CA LEU A 186 12.03 17.99 26.09
C LEU A 186 10.68 18.38 25.48
N VAL A 187 10.01 19.35 26.08
CA VAL A 187 9.02 20.14 25.36
C VAL A 187 9.70 21.38 24.80
N THR A 188 9.38 21.71 23.56
CA THR A 188 9.86 22.89 22.85
C THR A 188 8.67 23.73 22.44
N LEU A 189 8.82 25.05 22.49
CA LEU A 189 7.84 26.03 22.06
C LEU A 189 8.56 27.07 21.23
N VAL A 190 8.25 27.16 19.94
CA VAL A 190 8.88 28.07 18.99
C VAL A 190 7.89 29.14 18.59
N GLU A 191 8.28 30.40 18.72
CA GLU A 191 7.48 31.52 18.24
C GLU A 191 7.61 31.61 16.70
N ARG A 192 6.48 31.57 15.98
CA ARG A 192 6.46 31.31 14.53
C ARG A 192 7.04 32.43 13.67
N ARG A 193 7.05 33.69 14.14
CA ARG A 193 7.58 34.83 13.39
C ARG A 193 9.07 35.04 13.63
N SER A 194 9.49 35.04 14.89
CA SER A 194 10.85 35.34 15.35
C SER A 194 11.75 34.10 15.42
N GLY A 195 11.18 32.90 15.46
CA GLY A 195 11.92 31.66 15.70
C GLY A 195 12.43 31.51 17.14
N TYR A 196 11.97 32.35 18.07
CA TYR A 196 12.42 32.32 19.46
C TYR A 196 11.99 31.02 20.13
N LEU A 197 12.98 30.24 20.59
CA LEU A 197 12.78 28.92 21.19
C LEU A 197 12.74 29.00 22.72
N LEU A 198 11.72 28.36 23.29
CA LEU A 198 11.64 27.98 24.69
C LEU A 198 11.68 26.46 24.80
N ALA A 199 12.46 25.94 25.75
CA ALA A 199 12.54 24.49 25.96
C ALA A 199 12.59 24.15 27.45
N ALA A 200 11.98 23.03 27.83
CA ALA A 200 12.06 22.50 29.19
C ALA A 200 12.19 20.97 29.17
N ARG A 201 13.05 20.46 30.06
CA ARG A 201 13.19 19.02 30.30
C ARG A 201 11.93 18.45 30.94
N LEU A 202 11.48 17.33 30.40
CA LEU A 202 10.42 16.47 30.91
C LEU A 202 11.05 15.18 31.43
N PRO A 203 11.20 15.01 32.76
CA PRO A 203 11.70 13.76 33.35
C PRO A 203 10.82 12.56 33.02
N THR A 204 9.52 12.79 32.84
CA THR A 204 8.53 11.81 32.39
C THR A 204 7.55 12.49 31.46
N ILE A 205 7.20 11.84 30.34
CA ILE A 205 6.27 12.38 29.34
C ILE A 205 4.83 12.06 29.78
N THR A 206 4.16 13.02 30.40
CA THR A 206 2.74 12.94 30.79
C THR A 206 2.03 14.21 30.38
N ALA A 207 0.73 14.14 30.07
CA ALA A 207 -0.04 15.32 29.68
C ALA A 207 0.04 16.45 30.72
N THR A 208 -0.13 16.10 32.00
CA THR A 208 -0.04 17.04 33.12
C THR A 208 1.37 17.61 33.29
N GLY A 209 2.41 16.77 33.16
CA GLY A 209 3.81 17.21 33.29
C GLY A 209 4.20 18.17 32.17
N THR A 210 3.83 17.84 30.94
CA THR A 210 4.04 18.68 29.75
C THR A 210 3.30 20.01 29.89
N ALA A 211 2.02 19.98 30.29
CA ALA A 211 1.23 21.20 30.48
C ALA A 211 1.84 22.13 31.54
N LYS A 212 2.26 21.61 32.70
CA LYS A 212 2.96 22.40 33.73
C LYS A 212 4.24 23.03 33.21
N ALA A 213 5.05 22.27 32.46
CA ALA A 213 6.29 22.77 31.88
C ALA A 213 6.04 23.88 30.85
N MET A 214 5.06 23.70 29.95
CA MET A 214 4.66 24.70 28.97
C MET A 214 4.14 25.97 29.63
N THR A 215 3.25 25.84 30.62
CA THR A 215 2.72 26.99 31.38
C THR A 215 3.86 27.78 32.00
N ARG A 216 4.81 27.12 32.69
CA ARG A 216 5.97 27.79 33.29
C ARG A 216 6.83 28.55 32.25
N LEU A 217 6.96 28.01 31.04
CA LEU A 217 7.72 28.67 29.96
C LEU A 217 6.98 29.90 29.40
N LEU A 218 5.67 29.82 29.25
CA LEU A 218 4.85 30.84 28.61
C LEU A 218 4.29 31.90 29.57
N GLU A 219 4.17 31.60 30.86
CA GLU A 219 3.60 32.48 31.87
C GLU A 219 4.32 33.84 31.99
N PRO A 220 5.67 33.95 31.90
CA PRO A 220 6.35 35.24 31.85
C PRO A 220 5.99 36.11 30.64
N ARG A 221 5.31 35.54 29.64
CA ARG A 221 4.88 36.18 28.38
C ARG A 221 3.36 36.26 28.29
N ARG A 222 2.65 36.05 29.40
CA ARG A 222 1.19 36.12 29.46
C ARG A 222 0.69 37.44 28.87
N GLY A 223 -0.37 37.37 28.06
CA GLY A 223 -0.92 38.52 27.32
C GLY A 223 -0.24 38.79 25.98
N ALA A 224 1.02 38.37 25.79
CA ALA A 224 1.70 38.38 24.49
C ALA A 224 1.53 37.07 23.70
N VAL A 225 1.13 35.99 24.37
CA VAL A 225 0.77 34.71 23.73
C VAL A 225 -0.66 34.81 23.18
N GLN A 226 -0.80 34.80 21.86
CA GLN A 226 -2.08 34.86 21.17
C GLN A 226 -2.63 33.47 20.86
N THR A 227 -1.81 32.59 20.28
CA THR A 227 -2.19 31.21 19.94
C THR A 227 -1.10 30.21 20.25
N ILE A 228 -1.51 28.97 20.56
CA ILE A 228 -0.61 27.83 20.76
C ILE A 228 -1.08 26.69 19.86
N THR A 229 -0.19 26.24 18.96
CA THR A 229 -0.38 25.08 18.11
C THR A 229 0.39 23.90 18.67
N LEU A 230 -0.25 22.73 18.72
CA LEU A 230 0.35 21.47 19.16
C LEU A 230 -0.03 20.37 18.18
N ASP A 231 0.79 19.33 18.09
CA ASP A 231 0.40 18.12 17.39
C ASP A 231 -0.65 17.32 18.20
N ASN A 232 -1.15 16.23 17.63
CA ASN A 232 -2.12 15.37 18.31
C ASN A 232 -1.46 14.32 19.24
N GLY A 233 -0.29 14.63 19.79
CA GLY A 233 0.38 13.84 20.80
C GLY A 233 -0.45 13.74 22.09
N SER A 234 -0.50 12.54 22.68
CA SER A 234 -1.16 12.30 23.98
C SER A 234 -0.61 13.17 25.12
N GLU A 235 0.66 13.55 25.01
CA GLU A 235 1.40 14.47 25.87
C GLU A 235 0.86 15.90 25.85
N PHE A 236 0.02 16.26 24.87
CA PHE A 236 -0.63 17.56 24.76
C PHE A 236 -2.13 17.51 25.07
N ALA A 237 -2.63 16.42 25.64
CA ALA A 237 -4.05 16.25 25.93
C ALA A 237 -4.63 17.33 26.87
N GLU A 238 -3.80 18.02 27.65
CA GLU A 238 -4.18 19.11 28.55
C GLU A 238 -4.00 20.51 27.95
N HIS A 239 -3.93 20.65 26.61
CA HIS A 239 -3.67 21.91 25.91
C HIS A 239 -4.55 23.09 26.37
N ARG A 240 -5.83 22.86 26.70
CA ARG A 240 -6.74 23.92 27.18
C ARG A 240 -6.28 24.54 28.50
N GLN A 241 -5.66 23.76 29.37
CA GLN A 241 -5.14 24.28 30.65
C GLN A 241 -3.98 25.25 30.40
N VAL A 242 -3.08 24.89 29.49
CA VAL A 242 -1.96 25.75 29.07
C VAL A 242 -2.50 27.05 28.46
N ALA A 243 -3.42 26.95 27.49
CA ALA A 243 -4.03 28.10 26.84
C ALA A 243 -4.70 29.05 27.84
N LYS A 244 -5.47 28.49 28.78
CA LYS A 244 -6.16 29.25 29.82
C LYS A 244 -5.18 29.96 30.76
N ALA A 245 -4.09 29.30 31.16
CA ALA A 245 -3.10 29.86 32.07
C ALA A 245 -2.42 31.11 31.50
N VAL A 246 -2.21 31.15 30.17
CA VAL A 246 -1.54 32.28 29.50
C VAL A 246 -2.48 33.19 28.71
N SER A 247 -3.80 32.96 28.83
CA SER A 247 -4.86 33.71 28.15
C SER A 247 -4.78 33.67 26.61
N ALA A 248 -4.34 32.53 26.07
CA ALA A 248 -4.21 32.26 24.64
C ALA A 248 -5.34 31.37 24.10
N LYS A 249 -5.51 31.35 22.78
CA LYS A 249 -6.35 30.37 22.07
C LYS A 249 -5.52 29.12 21.70
N THR A 250 -6.15 27.95 21.70
CA THR A 250 -5.62 26.69 21.14
C THR A 250 -6.43 26.28 19.95
#